data_AF-K6YTE8-F1
#
_entry.id   AF-K6YTE8-F1
#
_cell.length_a   1.000
_cell.length_b   1.000
_cell.length_c   1.000
_cell.angle_alpha   90.00
_cell.angle_beta   90.00
_cell.angle_gamma   90.00
#
_symmetry.space_group_name_H-M   'P 1'
#
loop_
_entity.id
_entity.type
_entity.pdbx_description
1 polymer ?
#
loop_
_entity_poly.entity_id
_entity_poly.type
_entity_poly.pdbx_seq_one_letter_code
_entity_poly.pdbx_strand_id
1 'polypeptide(L)'
;MIINFVLAVLGLNIISMIFGLALLVPSISIAARRLHDTGRTGWWQLIALIPLIGIIILIVFLVQDSHDTNEYGVNPKSGELA
;
A
#
# COMPACT_ATOMS: atom_id res chain seq x y z
N MET A 1 5.16 10.61 -17.36
CA MET A 1 5.29 10.70 -18.83
C MET A 1 6.68 10.37 -19.34
N ILE A 2 7.76 10.90 -18.74
CA ILE A 2 9.14 10.70 -19.22
C ILE A 2 9.54 9.21 -19.25
N ILE A 3 9.26 8.46 -18.19
CA ILE A 3 9.57 7.01 -18.11
C ILE A 3 8.89 6.23 -19.26
N ASN A 4 7.61 6.47 -19.53
CA ASN A 4 6.88 5.79 -20.61
C ASN A 4 7.45 6.12 -22.00
N PHE A 5 7.92 7.35 -22.21
CA PHE A 5 8.55 7.75 -23.47
C PHE A 5 9.90 7.06 -23.68
N VAL A 6 10.74 6.99 -22.63
CA VAL A 6 12.04 6.30 -22.67
C VAL A 6 11.85 4.80 -22.94
N LEU A 7 10.91 4.16 -22.25
CA LEU A 7 10.60 2.74 -22.45
C LEU A 7 10.12 2.44 -23.88
N ALA A 8 9.38 3.37 -24.49
CA ALA A 8 8.90 3.25 -25.86
C ALA A 8 10.02 3.34 -26.90
N VAL A 9 10.96 4.29 -26.75
CA VAL A 9 12.14 4.41 -27.63
C VAL A 9 13.01 3.15 -27.56
N LEU A 10 13.09 2.51 -26.39
CA LEU A 10 13.88 1.29 -26.17
C LEU A 10 13.14 0.00 -26.53
N GLY A 11 11.86 0.06 -26.95
CA GLY A 11 11.06 -1.11 -27.30
C GLY A 11 10.65 -2.00 -26.11
N LEU A 12 10.76 -1.52 -24.86
CA LEU A 12 10.56 -2.31 -23.64
C LEU A 12 9.13 -2.24 -23.08
N ASN A 13 8.18 -1.65 -23.81
CA ASN A 13 6.81 -1.38 -23.35
C ASN A 13 6.09 -2.61 -22.79
N ILE A 14 6.19 -3.76 -23.49
CA ILE A 14 5.55 -5.02 -23.06
C ILE A 14 6.15 -5.54 -21.76
N ILE A 15 7.48 -5.51 -21.63
CA ILE A 15 8.17 -5.97 -20.42
C ILE A 15 7.79 -5.07 -19.24
N SER A 16 7.77 -3.76 -19.44
CA SER A 16 7.33 -2.81 -18.40
C SER A 16 5.88 -3.01 -17.99
N MET A 17 4.99 -3.34 -18.92
CA MET A 17 3.58 -3.63 -18.61
C MET A 17 3.45 -4.89 -17.76
N ILE A 18 4.12 -5.98 -18.15
CA ILE A 18 4.12 -7.24 -17.38
C ILE A 18 4.67 -7.01 -15.98
N PHE A 19 5.78 -6.28 -15.86
CA PHE A 19 6.40 -5.98 -14.57
C PHE A 19 5.49 -5.10 -13.70
N GLY A 20 4.84 -4.09 -14.29
CA GLY A 20 3.86 -3.26 -13.59
C GLY A 20 2.68 -4.06 -13.03
N LEU A 21 2.15 -5.01 -13.80
CA LEU A 21 1.08 -5.92 -13.35
C LEU A 21 1.57 -6.88 -12.27
N ALA A 22 2.78 -7.42 -12.41
CA ALA A 22 3.38 -8.29 -11.41
C ALA A 22 3.58 -7.57 -10.07
N LEU A 23 3.93 -6.27 -10.09
CA LEU A 23 4.08 -5.44 -8.89
C LEU A 23 2.76 -4.88 -8.34
N LEU A 24 1.69 -4.85 -9.14
CA LEU A 24 0.39 -4.35 -8.70
C LEU A 24 -0.14 -5.15 -7.51
N VAL A 25 -0.10 -6.48 -7.61
CA VAL A 25 -0.58 -7.41 -6.58
C VAL A 25 0.13 -7.19 -5.23
N PRO A 26 1.47 -7.30 -5.13
CA PRO A 26 2.16 -7.11 -3.85
C PRO A 26 1.99 -5.69 -3.28
N SER A 27 1.87 -4.67 -4.14
CA SER A 27 1.63 -3.29 -3.69
C SER A 27 0.29 -3.16 -2.96
N ILE A 28 -0.78 -3.72 -3.52
CA ILE A 28 -2.12 -3.73 -2.89
C ILE A 28 -2.10 -4.60 -1.63
N SER A 29 -1.42 -5.76 -1.66
CA SER A 29 -1.32 -6.67 -0.52
C SER A 29 -0.65 -6.03 0.70
N ILE A 30 0.46 -5.30 0.50
CA ILE A 30 1.17 -4.63 1.59
C ILE A 30 0.31 -3.51 2.20
N ALA A 31 -0.33 -2.68 1.37
CA ALA A 31 -1.23 -1.63 1.85
C ALA A 31 -2.44 -2.21 2.60
N ALA A 32 -2.97 -3.36 2.17
CA ALA A 32 -4.08 -4.03 2.85
C ALA A 32 -3.67 -4.55 4.21
N ARG A 33 -2.47 -5.15 4.31
CA ARG A 33 -1.89 -5.58 5.59
C ARG A 33 -1.71 -4.41 6.55
N ARG A 34 -1.16 -3.29 6.07
CA ARG A 34 -0.98 -2.09 6.90
C ARG A 34 -2.29 -1.49 7.40
N LEU A 35 -3.33 -1.50 6.57
CA LEU A 35 -4.67 -1.08 6.99
C LEU A 35 -5.23 -2.03 8.07
N HIS A 36 -5.09 -3.35 7.87
CA HIS A 36 -5.52 -4.36 8.86
C HIS A 36 -4.77 -4.20 10.18
N ASP A 37 -3.46 -3.90 10.17
CA ASP A 37 -2.68 -3.65 11.39
C ASP A 37 -3.25 -2.48 12.22
N THR A 38 -3.93 -1.52 11.57
CA THR A 38 -4.61 -0.37 12.19
C THR A 38 -6.10 -0.59 12.47
N GLY A 39 -6.61 -1.82 12.30
CA GLY A 39 -8.02 -2.17 12.53
C GLY A 39 -8.98 -1.76 11.39
N ARG A 40 -8.46 -1.47 10.19
CA ARG A 40 -9.25 -1.04 9.03
C ARG A 40 -9.20 -2.08 7.92
N THR A 41 -10.32 -2.36 7.26
CA THR A 41 -10.36 -3.32 6.13
C THR A 41 -9.52 -2.83 4.93
N GLY A 42 -8.97 -3.77 4.15
CA GLY A 42 -8.20 -3.43 2.94
C GLY A 42 -8.96 -2.60 1.89
N TRP A 43 -10.30 -2.63 1.92
CA TRP A 43 -11.17 -1.86 1.02
C TRP A 43 -11.02 -0.34 1.16
N TRP A 44 -10.48 0.14 2.29
CA TRP A 44 -10.18 1.56 2.47
C TRP A 44 -9.20 2.11 1.43
N GLN A 45 -8.43 1.27 0.72
CA GLN A 45 -7.60 1.73 -0.40
C GLN A 45 -8.40 2.38 -1.54
N LEU A 46 -9.68 2.01 -1.72
CA LEU A 46 -10.53 2.58 -2.77
C LEU A 46 -10.77 4.08 -2.61
N ILE A 47 -10.57 4.65 -1.40
CA ILE A 47 -10.68 6.09 -1.21
C ILE A 47 -9.63 6.85 -2.02
N ALA A 48 -8.51 6.21 -2.41
CA ALA A 48 -7.51 6.82 -3.28
C ALA A 48 -8.06 7.22 -4.67
N LEU A 49 -9.22 6.69 -5.06
CA LEU A 49 -9.94 7.12 -6.27
C LEU A 49 -10.53 8.53 -6.14
N ILE A 50 -10.70 9.04 -4.92
CA ILE A 50 -11.08 10.43 -4.65
C ILE A 50 -9.80 11.27 -4.61
N PRO A 51 -9.57 12.15 -5.60
CA PRO A 51 -8.34 12.93 -5.68
C PRO A 51 -8.21 13.87 -4.49
N LEU A 52 -6.95 14.11 -4.10
CA LEU A 52 -6.57 14.99 -3.00
C LEU A 52 -6.98 14.46 -1.61
N ILE A 53 -8.28 14.48 -1.27
CA ILE A 53 -8.79 14.15 0.06
C ILE A 53 -8.61 12.67 0.37
N GLY A 54 -8.94 11.79 -0.57
CA GLY A 54 -8.81 10.35 -0.39
C GLY A 54 -7.36 9.92 -0.16
N ILE A 55 -6.44 10.49 -0.94
CA ILE A 55 -5.00 10.24 -0.79
C ILE A 55 -4.51 10.71 0.58
N ILE A 56 -4.89 11.91 1.03
CA ILE A 56 -4.50 12.44 2.34
C ILE A 56 -4.97 11.50 3.46
N ILE A 57 -6.24 11.08 3.45
CA ILE A 57 -6.79 10.16 4.45
C ILE A 57 -6.03 8.82 4.42
N LEU A 58 -5.75 8.28 3.24
CA LEU A 58 -5.05 7.00 3.10
C LEU A 58 -3.61 7.09 3.63
N ILE A 59 -2.90 8.19 3.35
CA ILE A 59 -1.55 8.44 3.91
C ILE A 59 -1.61 8.47 5.44
N VAL A 60 -2.58 9.20 6.01
CA VAL A 60 -2.78 9.26 7.47
C VAL A 60 -3.02 7.87 8.04
N PHE A 61 -3.76 7.00 7.35
CA PHE A 61 -4.01 5.61 7.79
C PHE A 61 -2.76 4.74 7.70
N LEU A 62 -1.95 4.88 6.66
CA LEU A 62 -0.76 4.05 6.44
C LEU A 62 0.39 4.37 7.40
N VAL A 63 0.48 5.63 7.85
CA VAL A 63 1.53 6.12 8.77
C VAL A 63 1.21 5.87 10.24
N GLN A 64 -0.06 5.61 10.58
CA GLN A 64 -0.46 5.29 11.95
C GLN A 64 0.27 4.03 12.48
N ASP A 65 0.64 4.08 13.75
CA ASP A 65 1.14 2.91 14.46
C ASP A 65 0.06 1.82 14.53
N SER A 66 0.50 0.57 14.58
CA SER A 66 -0.40 -0.57 14.82
C SER A 66 -0.99 -0.50 16.23
N HIS A 67 -2.21 -1.03 16.40
CA HIS A 67 -2.81 -1.18 17.74
C HIS A 67 -1.94 -2.09 18.62
N ASP A 68 -1.93 -1.85 19.94
CA ASP A 68 -1.10 -2.58 20.92
C ASP A 68 -1.39 -4.09 20.92
N THR A 69 -2.64 -4.47 20.65
CA THR A 69 -3.07 -5.84 20.43
C THR A 69 -4.14 -5.85 19.33
N ASN A 70 -3.94 -6.67 18.30
CA ASN A 70 -4.94 -6.90 17.26
C ASN A 70 -5.16 -8.41 17.05
N GLU A 71 -6.14 -8.75 16.20
CA GLU A 71 -6.47 -10.14 15.86
C GLU A 71 -5.30 -10.93 15.21
N TYR A 72 -4.22 -10.24 14.84
CA TYR A 72 -3.02 -10.79 14.21
C TYR A 72 -1.82 -10.91 15.16
N GLY A 73 -1.94 -10.47 16.42
CA GLY A 73 -0.92 -10.65 17.45
C GLY A 73 -0.68 -9.41 18.33
N VAL A 74 0.26 -9.57 19.27
CA VAL A 74 0.72 -8.50 20.17
C VAL A 74 1.71 -7.60 19.43
N ASN A 75 1.57 -6.29 19.60
CA ASN A 75 2.51 -5.33 19.05
C ASN A 75 3.87 -5.47 19.76
N PRO A 76 4.98 -5.72 19.06
CA PRO A 76 6.30 -5.87 19.69
C PRO A 76 6.78 -4.59 20.40
N LYS A 77 6.12 -3.44 20.16
CA LYS A 77 6.41 -2.17 20.84
C LYS A 77 5.65 -2.00 22.16
N SER A 78 4.67 -2.85 22.50
CA SER A 78 3.81 -2.68 23.69
C SER A 78 4.51 -3.01 25.02
N GLY A 79 5.76 -3.49 25.00
CA GLY A 79 6.56 -3.71 26.21
C GLY A 79 6.18 -4.96 27.02
N GLU A 80 5.15 -5.73 26.64
CA GLU A 80 4.77 -6.99 27.33
C GLU A 80 5.78 -8.14 27.15
N LEU A 81 6.86 -7.93 26.37
CA LEU A 81 7.93 -8.90 26.14
C LEU A 81 9.25 -8.56 26.91
N ALA A 82 9.21 -7.64 27.89
CA ALA A 82 10.31 -7.31 28.78
C ALA A 82 9.94 -7.62 30.25
#